data_AF-A0A2B7GNH1-F1
#
_entry.id   AF-A0A2B7GNH1-F1
#
_cell.length_a   1.000
_cell.length_b   1.000
_cell.length_c   1.000
_cell.angle_alpha   90.00
_cell.angle_beta   90.00
_cell.angle_gamma   90.00
#
_symmetry.space_group_name_H-M   'P 1'
#
loop_
_entity.id
_entity.type
_entity.pdbx_description
1 polymer ?
#
loop_
_entity_poly.entity_id
_entity_poly.type
_entity_poly.pdbx_seq_one_letter_code
_entity_poly.pdbx_strand_id
1 'polypeptide(L)'
;MYTVIASRGGTARPRTARDTTRTATGFGLITMTLFAVCFVLLVDGQSPIASLNSGLPHLELGTLIASGHIPAAKAAVEREREQLTQERDAFHRFVADVESIPVSAGGRQSHTPVGITRANVTEDELHSVRAAYRRRVMDLNHFDQIYGEQLYENIATELSEDVAAAVVHGDQFSPPVKQVVLQQATRAGIRRERLVEAVTTERESLEYAQDQLQEITGALEDEPTVADFTLTELFEYERRVDQWKGKCARLLRTRQRDIHSEDRFPSKFDISFVQRYLYNDLETDFPVLTTGLQLYSRLEVRQRAVHDEITYR
;
A
#
# COMPACT_ATOMS: atom_id res chain seq x y z
N MET A 1 -36.85 32.37 55.07
CA MET A 1 -37.50 33.61 54.60
C MET A 1 -36.79 34.03 53.32
N TYR A 2 -37.52 33.99 52.21
CA TYR A 2 -37.29 34.52 50.86
C TYR A 2 -36.17 34.02 49.92
N THR A 3 -36.70 33.50 48.82
CA THR A 3 -36.24 33.15 47.48
C THR A 3 -35.93 34.39 46.59
N VAL A 4 -35.37 34.13 45.40
CA VAL A 4 -35.44 34.88 44.10
C VAL A 4 -34.14 35.64 43.75
N ILE A 5 -33.23 35.10 42.90
CA ILE A 5 -33.21 34.85 41.42
C ILE A 5 -32.58 36.01 40.61
N ALA A 6 -31.70 35.59 39.67
CA ALA A 6 -31.29 36.19 38.39
C ALA A 6 -29.95 36.95 38.35
N SER A 7 -29.15 36.91 37.28
CA SER A 7 -29.08 36.10 36.05
C SER A 7 -27.91 36.67 35.21
N ARG A 8 -27.28 35.80 34.41
CA ARG A 8 -26.50 36.06 33.18
C ARG A 8 -25.09 36.65 33.29
N GLY A 9 -24.11 35.76 33.12
CA GLY A 9 -22.82 36.05 32.50
C GLY A 9 -22.36 34.79 31.77
N GLY A 10 -22.46 34.79 30.44
CA GLY A 10 -22.11 33.66 29.61
C GLY A 10 -20.60 33.54 29.41
N THR A 11 -20.10 32.31 29.39
CA THR A 11 -18.84 31.95 28.74
C THR A 11 -19.00 30.56 28.15
N ALA A 12 -18.89 30.50 26.83
CA ALA A 12 -18.91 29.28 26.04
C ALA A 12 -17.77 28.34 26.46
N ARG A 13 -18.12 27.08 26.71
CA ARG A 13 -17.20 26.01 27.06
C ARG A 13 -16.91 25.19 25.79
N PRO A 14 -15.65 25.03 25.36
CA PRO A 14 -15.34 24.24 24.18
C PRO A 14 -15.52 22.74 24.46
N ARG A 15 -15.97 22.04 23.42
CA ARG A 15 -16.26 20.60 23.36
C ARG A 15 -14.99 19.80 23.69
N THR A 16 -15.13 18.89 24.65
CA THR A 16 -14.16 17.85 24.97
C THR A 16 -13.89 17.01 23.74
N ALA A 17 -12.67 17.11 23.21
CA ALA A 17 -12.14 16.22 22.20
C ALA A 17 -12.04 14.81 22.79
N ARG A 18 -12.44 13.83 21.98
CA ARG A 18 -12.36 12.40 22.26
C ARG A 18 -10.91 12.03 22.55
N ASP A 19 -10.71 11.50 23.75
CA ASP A 19 -9.58 10.69 24.11
C ASP A 19 -9.53 9.47 23.17
N THR A 20 -8.55 9.45 22.27
CA THR A 20 -8.25 8.26 21.46
C THR A 20 -6.83 7.87 21.80
N THR A 21 -6.70 7.08 22.86
CA THR A 21 -5.51 6.29 23.15
C THR A 21 -5.25 5.36 21.97
N ARG A 22 -4.35 5.77 21.07
CA ARG A 22 -3.86 4.93 19.98
C ARG A 22 -2.80 4.01 20.61
N THR A 23 -3.24 2.85 21.06
CA THR A 23 -2.37 1.78 21.54
C THR A 23 -1.54 1.25 20.38
N ALA A 24 -0.27 1.63 20.35
CA ALA A 24 0.76 0.98 19.57
C ALA A 24 1.07 -0.37 20.21
N THR A 25 0.44 -1.44 19.72
CA THR A 25 0.92 -2.84 19.81
C THR A 25 -0.09 -3.74 19.09
N GLY A 26 0.35 -4.45 18.04
CA GLY A 26 -0.53 -5.34 17.30
C GLY A 26 0.09 -6.10 16.14
N PHE A 27 1.39 -6.42 16.17
CA PHE A 27 1.94 -7.47 15.31
C PHE A 27 1.66 -8.82 15.99
N GLY A 28 0.55 -9.46 15.60
CA GLY A 28 0.17 -10.75 16.17
C GLY A 28 -1.08 -11.36 15.52
N LEU A 29 -0.85 -12.37 14.70
CA LEU A 29 -1.52 -13.66 14.84
C LEU A 29 -3.02 -13.75 14.52
N ILE A 30 -3.46 -13.43 13.30
CA ILE A 30 -4.78 -13.87 12.80
C ILE A 30 -4.71 -14.08 11.29
N THR A 31 -4.67 -15.32 10.79
CA THR A 31 -5.15 -15.71 9.42
C THR A 31 -5.08 -17.23 9.08
N MET A 32 -4.93 -18.14 10.04
CA MET A 32 -4.90 -19.60 9.73
C MET A 32 -6.26 -20.24 9.42
N THR A 33 -7.37 -19.48 9.46
CA THR A 33 -8.73 -20.03 9.25
C THR A 33 -9.30 -19.79 7.84
N LEU A 34 -8.76 -18.84 7.07
CA LEU A 34 -9.27 -18.57 5.71
C LEU A 34 -8.61 -19.44 4.63
N PHE A 35 -7.40 -19.95 4.89
CA PHE A 35 -6.59 -20.75 3.96
C PHE A 35 -7.21 -22.12 3.63
N ALA A 36 -8.02 -22.70 4.52
CA ALA A 36 -8.60 -24.03 4.33
C ALA A 36 -9.84 -24.04 3.41
N VAL A 37 -10.59 -22.92 3.34
CA VAL A 37 -11.84 -22.86 2.56
C VAL A 37 -11.54 -22.74 1.05
N CYS A 38 -10.51 -21.99 0.66
CA CYS A 38 -10.12 -21.87 -0.75
C CYS A 38 -9.41 -23.10 -1.31
N PHE A 39 -8.74 -23.90 -0.48
CA PHE A 39 -8.06 -25.12 -0.94
C PHE A 39 -9.04 -26.27 -1.18
N VAL A 40 -10.11 -26.39 -0.38
CA VAL A 40 -11.14 -27.44 -0.54
C VAL A 40 -12.06 -27.16 -1.73
N LEU A 41 -12.37 -25.89 -2.03
CA LEU A 41 -13.29 -25.53 -3.12
C LEU A 41 -12.69 -25.71 -4.54
N LEU A 42 -11.37 -25.86 -4.66
CA LEU A 42 -10.70 -26.10 -5.95
C LEU A 42 -10.35 -27.57 -6.20
N VAL A 43 -10.44 -28.45 -5.19
CA VAL A 43 -10.02 -29.86 -5.29
C VAL A 43 -11.19 -30.83 -5.48
N ASP A 44 -12.37 -30.58 -4.89
CA ASP A 44 -13.41 -31.62 -4.82
C ASP A 44 -14.55 -31.56 -5.84
N GLY A 45 -14.61 -30.56 -6.74
CA GLY A 45 -15.51 -30.61 -7.91
C GLY A 45 -17.00 -30.91 -7.62
N GLN A 46 -17.48 -30.67 -6.40
CA GLN A 46 -18.87 -30.92 -6.00
C GLN A 46 -19.58 -29.61 -5.67
N SER A 47 -20.56 -29.28 -6.50
CA SER A 47 -21.46 -28.14 -6.32
C SER A 47 -22.58 -28.49 -5.32
N PRO A 48 -22.84 -27.68 -4.28
CA PRO A 48 -24.09 -27.74 -3.55
C PRO A 48 -24.83 -26.42 -3.69
N ILE A 49 -25.34 -26.10 -4.88
CA ILE A 49 -26.41 -25.09 -5.02
C ILE A 49 -27.45 -25.63 -6.00
N ALA A 50 -28.20 -26.61 -5.54
CA ALA A 50 -29.56 -26.81 -6.00
C ALA A 50 -30.48 -25.87 -5.21
N SER A 51 -31.35 -25.18 -5.93
CA SER A 51 -32.43 -24.31 -5.46
C SER A 51 -32.03 -22.94 -4.89
N LEU A 52 -32.04 -21.93 -5.76
CA LEU A 52 -32.75 -20.69 -5.44
C LEU A 52 -33.30 -20.12 -6.77
N ASN A 53 -34.57 -20.39 -6.99
CA ASN A 53 -35.37 -19.81 -8.06
C ASN A 53 -36.16 -18.64 -7.46
N SER A 54 -35.94 -17.41 -7.93
CA SER A 54 -36.97 -16.39 -8.13
C SER A 54 -36.34 -15.08 -8.61
N GLY A 55 -36.98 -14.50 -9.61
CA GLY A 55 -36.43 -13.48 -10.49
C GLY A 55 -36.03 -12.17 -9.82
N LEU A 56 -34.86 -11.68 -10.22
CA LEU A 56 -34.48 -10.28 -10.14
C LEU A 56 -34.13 -9.81 -11.54
N PRO A 57 -34.57 -8.60 -11.96
CA PRO A 57 -34.35 -8.10 -13.30
C PRO A 57 -32.85 -7.98 -13.59
N HIS A 58 -32.42 -8.60 -14.68
CA HIS A 58 -31.02 -8.76 -15.11
C HIS A 58 -30.34 -7.49 -15.62
N LEU A 59 -30.85 -6.30 -15.27
CA LEU A 59 -30.50 -5.05 -15.94
C LEU A 59 -30.05 -3.93 -15.00
N GLU A 60 -29.41 -4.23 -13.87
CA GLU A 60 -28.67 -3.19 -13.09
C GLU A 60 -27.35 -3.67 -12.46
N LEU A 61 -26.95 -4.94 -12.60
CA LEU A 61 -25.64 -5.43 -12.11
C LEU A 61 -24.49 -5.28 -13.13
N GLY A 62 -24.76 -4.73 -14.31
CA GLY A 62 -23.87 -4.80 -15.48
C GLY A 62 -22.79 -3.72 -15.57
N THR A 63 -22.89 -2.64 -14.79
CA THR A 63 -22.04 -1.43 -14.98
C THR A 63 -21.37 -0.92 -13.70
N LEU A 64 -21.59 -1.57 -12.57
CA LEU A 64 -20.94 -1.24 -11.30
C LEU A 64 -20.35 -2.54 -10.75
N ILE A 65 -19.16 -2.47 -10.15
CA ILE A 65 -18.42 -3.52 -9.41
C ILE A 65 -17.17 -4.04 -10.15
N ALA A 66 -17.16 -4.25 -11.47
CA ALA A 66 -15.91 -4.57 -12.19
C ALA A 66 -14.94 -3.37 -12.28
N SER A 67 -15.44 -2.14 -12.22
CA SER A 67 -14.71 -0.90 -12.51
C SER A 67 -14.10 -0.20 -11.29
N GLY A 68 -14.39 -0.63 -10.05
CA GLY A 68 -13.92 0.07 -8.84
C GLY A 68 -12.56 -0.39 -8.34
N HIS A 69 -12.35 -1.71 -8.24
CA HIS A 69 -11.23 -2.26 -7.48
C HIS A 69 -9.87 -2.05 -8.16
N ILE A 70 -9.74 -2.32 -9.46
CA ILE A 70 -8.45 -2.16 -10.18
C ILE A 70 -8.05 -0.68 -10.28
N PRO A 71 -8.92 0.28 -10.64
CA PRO A 71 -8.56 1.69 -10.61
C PRO A 71 -8.22 2.21 -9.21
N ALA A 72 -8.95 1.79 -8.17
CA ALA A 72 -8.60 2.14 -6.79
C ALA A 72 -7.23 1.59 -6.37
N ALA A 73 -6.94 0.34 -6.75
CA ALA A 73 -5.64 -0.30 -6.54
C ALA A 73 -4.51 0.46 -7.26
N LYS A 74 -4.71 0.82 -8.54
CA LYS A 74 -3.74 1.64 -9.29
C LYS A 74 -3.48 2.98 -8.62
N ALA A 75 -4.53 3.64 -8.14
CA ALA A 75 -4.40 4.91 -7.42
C ALA A 75 -3.64 4.75 -6.09
N ALA A 76 -3.86 3.66 -5.35
CA ALA A 76 -3.11 3.35 -4.13
C ALA A 76 -1.63 3.10 -4.42
N VAL A 77 -1.34 2.25 -5.41
CA VAL A 77 0.01 1.92 -5.88
C VAL A 77 0.77 3.17 -6.36
N GLU A 78 0.11 4.06 -7.11
CA GLU A 78 0.77 5.25 -7.62
C GLU A 78 1.07 6.27 -6.51
N ARG A 79 0.16 6.45 -5.55
CA ARG A 79 0.42 7.28 -4.35
C ARG A 79 1.60 6.74 -3.56
N GLU A 80 1.61 5.44 -3.30
CA GLU A 80 2.68 4.77 -2.56
C GLU A 80 4.03 4.94 -3.29
N ARG A 81 4.05 4.70 -4.60
CA ARG A 81 5.24 4.87 -5.44
C ARG A 81 5.79 6.28 -5.36
N GLU A 82 4.93 7.29 -5.43
CA GLU A 82 5.31 8.70 -5.33
C GLU A 82 5.92 9.02 -3.96
N GLN A 83 5.26 8.60 -2.88
CA GLN A 83 5.75 8.80 -1.50
C GLN A 83 7.10 8.14 -1.27
N LEU A 84 7.25 6.86 -1.61
CA LEU A 84 8.51 6.13 -1.48
C LEU A 84 9.65 6.72 -2.32
N THR A 85 9.33 7.25 -3.50
CA THR A 85 10.31 7.93 -4.36
C THR A 85 10.81 9.21 -3.70
N GLN A 86 9.91 10.02 -3.13
CA GLN A 86 10.28 11.22 -2.38
C GLN A 86 11.12 10.89 -1.15
N GLU A 87 10.74 9.85 -0.39
CA GLU A 87 11.48 9.37 0.78
C GLU A 87 12.86 8.85 0.41
N ARG A 88 12.99 8.07 -0.67
CA ARG A 88 14.31 7.63 -1.18
C ARG A 88 15.21 8.84 -1.44
N ASP A 89 14.71 9.80 -2.22
CA ASP A 89 15.47 10.97 -2.60
C ASP A 89 15.82 11.84 -1.38
N ALA A 90 14.93 11.91 -0.40
CA ALA A 90 15.18 12.54 0.90
C ALA A 90 16.36 11.90 1.62
N PHE A 91 16.40 10.57 1.75
CA PHE A 91 17.52 9.87 2.38
C PHE A 91 18.83 10.06 1.61
N HIS A 92 18.80 10.04 0.27
CA HIS A 92 20.01 10.29 -0.53
C HIS A 92 20.56 11.70 -0.32
N ARG A 93 19.69 12.70 -0.27
CA ARG A 93 20.08 14.09 0.00
C ARG A 93 20.54 14.27 1.44
N PHE A 94 19.93 13.57 2.39
CA PHE A 94 20.37 13.57 3.79
C PHE A 94 21.78 12.97 3.93
N VAL A 95 22.07 11.85 3.27
CA VAL A 95 23.42 11.27 3.21
C VAL A 95 24.42 12.28 2.68
N ALA A 96 24.14 12.93 1.54
CA ALA A 96 25.02 13.94 0.96
C ALA A 96 25.23 15.15 1.89
N ASP A 97 24.18 15.61 2.58
CA ASP A 97 24.29 16.68 3.57
C ASP A 97 25.22 16.25 4.73
N VAL A 98 25.03 15.04 5.29
CA VAL A 98 25.85 14.52 6.41
C VAL A 98 27.30 14.29 6.00
N GLU A 99 27.57 13.85 4.77
CA GLU A 99 28.93 13.72 4.24
C GLU A 99 29.70 15.05 4.29
N SER A 100 29.02 16.17 4.05
CA SER A 100 29.61 17.51 4.09
C SER A 100 29.85 18.07 5.50
N ILE A 101 29.15 17.55 6.52
CA ILE A 101 29.28 18.03 7.90
C ILE A 101 30.63 17.57 8.48
N PRO A 102 31.49 18.48 8.97
CA PRO A 102 32.75 18.10 9.59
C PRO A 102 32.50 17.32 10.89
N VAL A 103 33.42 16.44 11.24
CA VAL A 103 33.40 15.76 12.54
C VAL A 103 34.08 16.63 13.58
N SER A 104 33.59 16.59 14.82
CA SER A 104 34.20 17.32 15.92
C SER A 104 35.66 16.86 16.06
N ALA A 105 36.62 17.79 15.93
CA ALA A 105 38.03 17.47 16.04
C ALA A 105 38.33 17.08 17.50
N GLY A 106 38.55 15.78 17.73
CA GLY A 106 39.04 15.29 19.01
C GLY A 106 40.29 16.08 19.39
N GLY A 107 40.26 16.77 20.53
CA GLY A 107 41.33 17.64 20.97
C GLY A 107 42.66 16.90 21.08
N ARG A 108 43.52 17.02 20.07
CA ARG A 108 44.97 16.94 20.30
C ARG A 108 45.33 18.21 21.05
N GLN A 109 45.68 18.07 22.33
CA GLN A 109 46.33 19.11 23.10
C GLN A 109 47.64 19.50 22.38
N SER A 110 47.57 20.47 21.49
CA SER A 110 48.71 21.34 21.22
C SER A 110 48.67 22.42 22.29
N HIS A 111 49.64 22.38 23.20
CA HIS A 111 49.86 23.43 24.18
C HIS A 111 50.27 24.72 23.46
N THR A 112 49.32 25.59 23.17
CA THR A 112 49.56 27.01 22.90
C THR A 112 48.57 27.84 23.71
N PRO A 113 49.03 28.72 24.62
CA PRO A 113 48.14 29.53 25.43
C PRO A 113 47.81 30.81 24.65
N VAL A 114 46.67 30.83 23.97
CA VAL A 114 45.98 32.08 23.61
C VAL A 114 44.48 31.83 23.76
N GLY A 115 43.85 32.59 24.65
CA GLY A 115 42.42 32.52 24.92
C GLY A 115 41.59 32.98 23.72
N ILE A 116 40.47 32.29 23.52
CA ILE A 116 39.11 32.78 23.23
C ILE A 116 38.24 31.52 23.04
N THR A 117 37.17 31.45 23.82
CA THR A 117 36.05 30.48 23.88
C THR A 117 35.92 29.46 22.73
N ARG A 118 36.30 28.20 23.00
CA ARG A 118 35.96 27.01 22.17
C ARG A 118 34.94 26.10 22.86
N ALA A 119 33.84 26.66 23.36
CA ALA A 119 32.79 25.89 24.03
C ALA A 119 31.55 25.61 23.15
N ASN A 120 31.44 26.18 21.95
CA ASN A 120 30.18 26.16 21.16
C ASN A 120 30.27 25.43 19.81
N VAL A 121 31.38 24.77 19.46
CA VAL A 121 31.56 24.19 18.11
C VAL A 121 30.94 22.79 17.99
N THR A 122 30.90 22.01 19.07
CA THR A 122 30.41 20.62 19.04
C THR A 122 28.88 20.51 19.01
N GLU A 123 28.18 21.46 19.61
CA GLU A 123 26.72 21.54 19.58
C GLU A 123 26.21 21.86 18.17
N ASP A 124 27.01 22.58 17.37
CA ASP A 124 26.69 23.03 16.01
C ASP A 124 26.63 21.86 15.00
N GLU A 125 27.49 20.84 15.12
CA GLU A 125 27.55 19.75 14.14
C GLU A 125 26.41 18.75 14.31
N LEU A 126 26.14 18.30 15.55
CA LEU A 126 24.95 17.48 15.83
C LEU A 126 23.65 18.27 15.59
N HIS A 127 23.64 19.58 15.86
CA HIS A 127 22.52 20.42 15.45
C HIS A 127 22.34 20.41 13.93
N SER A 128 23.43 20.52 13.16
CA SER A 128 23.40 20.47 11.69
C SER A 128 22.88 19.13 11.16
N VAL A 129 23.27 18.00 11.77
CA VAL A 129 22.74 16.67 11.41
C VAL A 129 21.23 16.60 11.68
N ARG A 130 20.78 17.04 12.86
CA ARG A 130 19.35 17.09 13.23
C ARG A 130 18.55 18.00 12.30
N ALA A 131 19.09 19.16 11.94
CA ALA A 131 18.47 20.09 11.00
C ALA A 131 18.40 19.52 9.58
N ALA A 132 19.46 18.85 9.12
CA ALA A 132 19.46 18.17 7.83
C ALA A 132 18.42 17.04 7.79
N TYR A 133 18.30 16.24 8.85
CA TYR A 133 17.31 15.17 8.92
C TYR A 133 15.89 15.72 8.85
N ARG A 134 15.55 16.72 9.68
CA ARG A 134 14.23 17.37 9.65
C ARG A 134 13.90 17.89 8.26
N ARG A 135 14.79 18.71 7.70
CA ARG A 135 14.61 19.34 6.40
C ARG A 135 14.44 18.36 5.24
N ARG A 136 15.11 17.20 5.29
CA ARG A 136 15.09 16.25 4.18
C ARG A 136 14.00 15.21 4.34
N VAL A 137 13.86 14.63 5.52
CA VAL A 137 13.02 13.46 5.78
C VAL A 137 11.68 13.86 6.40
N MET A 138 11.69 14.75 7.40
CA MET A 138 10.48 15.12 8.14
C MET A 138 9.68 16.26 7.49
N ASP A 139 10.30 17.11 6.68
CA ASP A 139 9.61 18.20 5.95
C ASP A 139 8.94 17.71 4.65
N LEU A 140 8.87 16.40 4.41
CA LEU A 140 8.10 15.85 3.29
C LEU A 140 6.61 16.13 3.51
N ASN A 141 5.90 16.50 2.45
CA ASN A 141 4.49 16.92 2.53
C ASN A 141 3.59 15.89 3.22
N HIS A 142 3.90 14.60 3.07
CA HIS A 142 3.12 13.51 3.66
C HIS A 142 3.53 13.11 5.08
N PHE A 143 4.65 13.65 5.60
CA PHE A 143 5.24 13.18 6.85
C PHE A 143 4.32 13.36 8.04
N ASP A 144 3.82 14.58 8.28
CA ASP A 144 2.97 14.89 9.44
C ASP A 144 1.63 14.15 9.42
N GLN A 145 1.10 13.89 8.22
CA GLN A 145 -0.19 13.22 8.06
C GLN A 145 -0.08 11.71 8.32
N ILE A 146 1.01 11.08 7.90
CA ILE A 146 1.18 9.63 7.93
C ILE A 146 1.89 9.18 9.21
N TYR A 147 2.99 9.84 9.56
CA TYR A 147 3.84 9.47 10.68
C TYR A 147 3.59 10.40 11.88
N GLY A 148 3.81 11.71 11.71
CA GLY A 148 3.67 12.70 12.79
C GLY A 148 4.56 12.44 14.02
N GLU A 149 5.63 11.67 13.83
CA GLU A 149 6.55 11.21 14.87
C GLU A 149 7.51 12.32 15.32
N GLN A 150 7.97 12.26 16.57
CA GLN A 150 9.04 13.14 17.03
C GLN A 150 10.40 12.71 16.43
N LEU A 151 11.36 13.64 16.37
CA LEU A 151 12.68 13.39 15.76
C LEU A 151 13.36 12.11 16.28
N TYR A 152 13.31 11.87 17.60
CA TYR A 152 13.92 10.69 18.21
C TYR A 152 13.26 9.41 17.70
N GLU A 153 11.92 9.34 17.77
CA GLU A 153 11.11 8.19 17.39
C GLU A 153 11.33 7.84 15.91
N ASN A 154 11.37 8.86 15.06
CA ASN A 154 11.56 8.66 13.63
C ASN A 154 12.98 8.17 13.28
N ILE A 155 14.02 8.76 13.89
CA ILE A 155 15.40 8.26 13.71
C ILE A 155 15.56 6.84 14.27
N ALA A 156 14.93 6.54 15.40
CA ALA A 156 15.01 5.22 16.02
C ALA A 156 14.41 4.15 15.12
N THR A 157 13.25 4.45 14.52
CA THR A 157 12.54 3.59 13.57
C THR A 157 13.31 3.43 12.26
N GLU A 158 13.82 4.53 11.70
CA GLU A 158 14.40 4.52 10.35
C GLU A 158 15.88 4.13 10.29
N LEU A 159 16.67 4.52 11.29
CA LEU A 159 18.12 4.32 11.29
C LEU A 159 18.53 3.25 12.31
N SER A 160 18.20 3.49 13.58
CA SER A 160 18.24 2.56 14.71
C SER A 160 18.14 3.34 16.02
N GLU A 161 17.74 2.65 17.10
CA GLU A 161 17.75 3.19 18.47
C GLU A 161 19.11 3.81 18.84
N ASP A 162 20.21 3.11 18.56
CA ASP A 162 21.57 3.59 18.86
C ASP A 162 21.91 4.90 18.12
N VAL A 163 21.45 5.05 16.87
CA VAL A 163 21.67 6.27 16.09
C VAL A 163 20.82 7.41 16.64
N ALA A 164 19.58 7.15 17.04
CA ALA A 164 18.70 8.13 17.65
C ALA A 164 19.31 8.67 18.95
N ALA A 165 19.77 7.78 19.83
CA ALA A 165 20.44 8.15 21.07
C ALA A 165 21.69 9.01 20.80
N ALA A 166 22.55 8.60 19.88
CA ALA A 166 23.78 9.33 19.55
C ALA A 166 23.52 10.70 18.90
N VAL A 167 22.51 10.83 18.04
CA VAL A 167 22.21 12.07 17.31
C VAL A 167 21.40 13.06 18.14
N VAL A 168 20.45 12.57 18.94
CA VAL A 168 19.54 13.43 19.70
C VAL A 168 20.10 13.80 21.06
N HIS A 169 20.75 12.84 21.75
CA HIS A 169 21.25 13.01 23.12
C HIS A 169 22.77 13.02 23.23
N GLY A 170 23.50 12.79 22.13
CA GLY A 170 24.96 12.82 22.16
C GLY A 170 25.54 14.23 22.27
N ASP A 171 26.79 14.30 22.75
CA ASP A 171 27.50 15.55 22.97
C ASP A 171 28.43 15.95 21.80
N GLN A 172 28.83 14.99 20.95
CA GLN A 172 29.81 15.22 19.88
C GLN A 172 29.52 14.40 18.61
N PHE A 173 29.67 15.03 17.45
CA PHE A 173 29.60 14.38 16.15
C PHE A 173 30.95 13.77 15.77
N SER A 174 31.29 12.65 16.40
CA SER A 174 32.57 11.96 16.21
C SER A 174 32.61 11.15 14.89
N PRO A 175 33.81 10.76 14.39
CA PRO A 175 33.92 9.92 13.19
C PRO A 175 33.12 8.61 13.25
N PRO A 176 33.09 7.85 14.37
CA PRO A 176 32.24 6.67 14.49
C PRO A 176 30.74 6.99 14.38
N VAL A 177 30.28 8.09 14.99
CA VAL A 177 28.88 8.53 14.91
C VAL A 177 28.51 8.90 13.47
N LYS A 178 29.37 9.66 12.78
CA LYS A 178 29.17 9.98 11.37
C LYS A 178 29.07 8.73 10.50
N GLN A 179 29.98 7.77 10.70
CA GLN A 179 30.00 6.54 9.92
C GLN A 179 28.70 5.73 10.09
N VAL A 180 28.21 5.57 11.32
CA VAL A 180 26.97 4.81 11.56
C VAL A 180 25.73 5.54 11.03
N VAL A 181 25.67 6.87 11.14
CA VAL A 181 24.58 7.68 10.55
C VAL A 181 24.54 7.49 9.04
N LEU A 182 25.69 7.64 8.36
CA LEU A 182 25.78 7.45 6.90
C LEU A 182 25.37 6.02 6.52
N GLN A 183 25.91 5.02 7.21
CA GLN A 183 25.60 3.62 6.91
C GLN A 183 24.10 3.32 7.02
N GLN A 184 23.45 3.74 8.11
CA GLN A 184 22.03 3.47 8.31
C GLN A 184 21.15 4.30 7.37
N ALA A 185 21.50 5.56 7.10
CA ALA A 185 20.75 6.40 6.17
C ALA A 185 20.83 5.88 4.72
N THR A 186 22.01 5.43 4.29
CA THR A 186 22.17 4.75 3.00
C THR A 186 21.34 3.48 2.94
N ARG A 187 21.30 2.67 4.02
CA ARG A 187 20.43 1.50 4.08
C ARG A 187 18.95 1.87 3.99
N ALA A 188 18.51 2.94 4.64
CA ALA A 188 17.14 3.43 4.54
C ALA A 188 16.77 3.83 3.11
N GLY A 189 17.67 4.53 2.40
CA GLY A 189 17.53 4.82 0.97
C GLY A 189 17.40 3.56 0.11
N ILE A 190 18.29 2.59 0.29
CA ILE A 190 18.25 1.30 -0.43
C ILE A 190 16.97 0.52 -0.12
N ARG A 191 16.44 0.56 1.11
CA ARG A 191 15.14 -0.05 1.45
C ARG A 191 14.01 0.59 0.63
N ARG A 192 13.98 1.92 0.51
CA ARG A 192 12.99 2.61 -0.33
C ARG A 192 13.16 2.30 -1.81
N GLU A 193 14.37 2.28 -2.36
CA GLU A 193 14.63 1.90 -3.76
C GLU A 193 13.99 0.55 -4.10
N ARG A 194 14.25 -0.42 -3.24
CA ARG A 194 13.70 -1.77 -3.30
C ARG A 194 12.17 -1.74 -3.27
N LEU A 195 11.56 -1.01 -2.35
CA LEU A 195 10.10 -0.89 -2.30
C LEU A 195 9.54 -0.24 -3.58
N VAL A 196 10.18 0.82 -4.09
CA VAL A 196 9.78 1.46 -5.36
C VAL A 196 9.81 0.46 -6.51
N GLU A 197 10.81 -0.41 -6.60
CA GLU A 197 10.86 -1.48 -7.61
C GLU A 197 9.67 -2.44 -7.46
N ALA A 198 9.40 -2.94 -6.26
CA ALA A 198 8.29 -3.86 -6.00
C ALA A 198 6.92 -3.22 -6.34
N VAL A 199 6.70 -1.97 -5.93
CA VAL A 199 5.48 -1.20 -6.24
C VAL A 199 5.35 -0.92 -7.73
N THR A 200 6.46 -0.69 -8.43
CA THR A 200 6.47 -0.51 -9.89
C THR A 200 6.09 -1.80 -10.61
N THR A 201 6.64 -2.95 -10.20
CA THR A 201 6.26 -4.26 -10.73
C THR A 201 4.78 -4.55 -10.51
N GLU A 202 4.25 -4.23 -9.33
CA GLU A 202 2.82 -4.39 -9.05
C GLU A 202 1.96 -3.47 -9.92
N ARG A 203 2.38 -2.21 -10.15
CA ARG A 203 1.70 -1.28 -11.06
C ARG A 203 1.58 -1.85 -12.47
N GLU A 204 2.68 -2.37 -13.01
CA GLU A 204 2.72 -2.99 -14.34
C GLU A 204 1.82 -4.23 -14.41
N SER A 205 1.78 -5.03 -13.33
CA SER A 205 0.86 -6.17 -13.22
C SER A 205 -0.61 -5.74 -13.22
N LEU A 206 -0.96 -4.66 -12.51
CA LEU A 206 -2.31 -4.09 -12.51
C LEU A 206 -2.71 -3.54 -13.88
N GLU A 207 -1.81 -2.85 -14.57
CA GLU A 207 -2.02 -2.34 -15.93
C GLU A 207 -2.30 -3.49 -16.91
N TYR A 208 -1.44 -4.51 -16.91
CA TYR A 208 -1.65 -5.70 -17.72
C TYR A 208 -3.00 -6.36 -17.44
N ALA A 209 -3.34 -6.54 -16.16
CA ALA A 209 -4.62 -7.15 -15.78
C ALA A 209 -5.82 -6.30 -16.21
N GLN A 210 -5.72 -4.96 -16.08
CA GLN A 210 -6.76 -4.04 -16.52
C GLN A 210 -7.02 -4.19 -18.02
N ASP A 211 -5.96 -4.14 -18.85
CA ASP A 211 -6.08 -4.23 -20.30
C ASP A 211 -6.72 -5.55 -20.73
N GLN A 212 -6.30 -6.67 -20.14
CA GLN A 212 -6.88 -7.99 -20.42
C GLN A 212 -8.36 -8.09 -20.04
N LEU A 213 -8.77 -7.50 -18.91
CA LEU A 213 -10.16 -7.53 -18.47
C LEU A 213 -11.04 -6.56 -19.26
N GLN A 214 -10.51 -5.40 -19.65
CA GLN A 214 -11.20 -4.41 -20.47
C GLN A 214 -11.44 -4.92 -21.90
N GLU A 215 -10.49 -5.64 -22.49
CA GLU A 215 -10.68 -6.29 -23.79
C GLU A 215 -11.91 -7.20 -23.79
N ILE A 216 -12.06 -8.02 -22.74
CA ILE A 216 -13.21 -8.94 -22.59
C ILE A 216 -14.49 -8.17 -22.27
N THR A 217 -14.42 -7.18 -21.39
CA THR A 217 -15.60 -6.42 -20.93
C THR A 217 -16.18 -5.57 -22.06
N GLY A 218 -15.35 -4.86 -22.82
CA GLY A 218 -15.80 -4.08 -23.98
C GLY A 218 -16.47 -4.97 -25.02
N ALA A 219 -15.87 -6.13 -25.31
CA ALA A 219 -16.46 -7.10 -26.23
C ALA A 219 -17.79 -7.71 -25.73
N LEU A 220 -18.09 -7.68 -24.43
CA LEU A 220 -19.39 -8.09 -23.89
C LEU A 220 -20.45 -6.98 -23.91
N GLU A 221 -20.01 -5.72 -23.87
CA GLU A 221 -20.87 -4.53 -23.87
C GLU A 221 -21.34 -4.18 -25.29
N ASP A 222 -20.50 -4.43 -26.29
CA ASP A 222 -20.80 -4.16 -27.71
C ASP A 222 -21.74 -5.20 -28.35
N GLU A 223 -22.02 -6.33 -27.68
CA GLU A 223 -22.76 -7.44 -28.29
C GLU A 223 -24.28 -7.35 -28.13
N PRO A 224 -25.06 -7.64 -29.20
CA PRO A 224 -26.52 -7.69 -29.16
C PRO A 224 -27.09 -8.64 -28.11
N THR A 225 -28.40 -8.53 -27.88
CA THR A 225 -29.12 -9.50 -27.05
C THR A 225 -29.06 -10.87 -27.74
N VAL A 226 -28.81 -11.94 -26.97
CA VAL A 226 -28.67 -13.31 -27.50
C VAL A 226 -29.88 -13.74 -28.35
N ALA A 227 -31.07 -13.21 -28.05
CA ALA A 227 -32.30 -13.45 -28.81
C ALA A 227 -32.24 -12.98 -30.28
N ASP A 228 -31.42 -11.96 -30.58
CA ASP A 228 -31.31 -11.36 -31.91
C ASP A 228 -30.40 -12.16 -32.86
N PHE A 229 -29.63 -13.11 -32.35
CA PHE A 229 -28.73 -13.93 -33.16
C PHE A 229 -29.46 -15.00 -33.95
N THR A 230 -28.96 -15.33 -35.13
CA THR A 230 -29.27 -16.56 -35.87
C THR A 230 -28.59 -17.78 -35.22
N LEU A 231 -28.98 -19.00 -35.61
CA LEU A 231 -28.36 -20.21 -35.07
C LEU A 231 -26.84 -20.29 -35.33
N THR A 232 -26.39 -19.86 -36.51
CA THR A 232 -24.95 -19.80 -36.83
C THR A 232 -24.22 -18.79 -35.95
N GLU A 233 -24.79 -17.59 -35.78
CA GLU A 233 -24.23 -16.55 -34.91
C GLU A 233 -24.18 -16.99 -33.44
N LEU A 234 -25.15 -17.78 -32.98
CA LEU A 234 -25.13 -18.38 -31.64
C LEU A 234 -23.92 -19.31 -31.44
N PHE A 235 -23.65 -20.22 -32.37
CA PHE A 235 -22.48 -21.10 -32.28
C PHE A 235 -21.15 -20.34 -32.39
N GLU A 236 -21.10 -19.27 -33.20
CA GLU A 236 -19.92 -18.41 -33.26
C GLU A 236 -19.71 -17.66 -31.95
N TYR A 237 -20.80 -17.16 -31.36
CA TYR A 237 -20.76 -16.46 -30.09
C TYR A 237 -20.42 -17.37 -28.91
N GLU A 238 -20.95 -18.60 -28.85
CA GLU A 238 -20.56 -19.62 -27.88
C GLU A 238 -19.04 -19.83 -27.87
N ARG A 239 -18.44 -20.02 -29.05
CA ARG A 239 -16.98 -20.16 -29.18
C ARG A 239 -16.23 -18.92 -28.70
N ARG A 240 -16.76 -17.71 -28.92
CA ARG A 240 -16.16 -16.47 -28.42
C ARG A 240 -16.21 -16.38 -26.89
N VAL A 241 -17.36 -16.72 -26.29
CA VAL A 241 -17.52 -16.77 -24.83
C VAL A 241 -16.53 -17.77 -24.21
N ASP A 242 -16.37 -18.96 -24.80
CA ASP A 242 -15.39 -19.94 -24.32
C ASP A 242 -13.94 -19.42 -24.41
N GLN A 243 -13.59 -18.70 -25.48
CA GLN A 243 -12.28 -18.06 -25.60
C GLN A 243 -12.07 -16.99 -24.50
N TRP A 244 -13.07 -16.15 -24.24
CA TRP A 244 -13.00 -15.14 -23.18
C TRP A 244 -12.89 -15.77 -21.79
N LYS A 245 -13.66 -16.84 -21.51
CA LYS A 245 -13.51 -17.61 -20.26
C LYS A 245 -12.10 -18.18 -20.12
N GLY A 246 -11.55 -18.72 -21.20
CA GLY A 246 -10.18 -19.24 -21.24
C GLY A 246 -9.12 -18.17 -20.98
N LYS A 247 -9.27 -16.97 -21.55
CA LYS A 247 -8.41 -15.80 -21.28
C LYS A 247 -8.51 -15.37 -19.82
N CYS A 248 -9.73 -15.18 -19.30
CA CYS A 248 -9.97 -14.76 -17.92
C CYS A 248 -9.41 -15.76 -16.89
N ALA A 249 -9.66 -17.06 -17.08
CA ALA A 249 -9.12 -18.11 -16.21
C ALA A 249 -7.58 -18.17 -16.23
N ARG A 250 -6.96 -17.90 -17.40
CA ARG A 250 -5.50 -17.82 -17.52
C ARG A 250 -4.96 -16.63 -16.73
N LEU A 251 -5.58 -15.46 -16.86
CA LEU A 251 -5.19 -14.26 -16.11
C LEU A 251 -5.28 -14.51 -14.59
N LEU A 252 -6.40 -15.05 -14.11
CA LEU A 252 -6.59 -15.38 -12.69
C LEU A 252 -5.53 -16.35 -12.17
N ARG A 253 -5.22 -17.40 -12.94
CA ARG A 253 -4.20 -18.39 -12.56
C ARG A 253 -2.79 -17.80 -12.54
N THR A 254 -2.45 -16.97 -13.53
CA THR A 254 -1.16 -16.26 -13.56
C THR A 254 -1.05 -15.37 -12.33
N ARG A 255 -2.08 -14.56 -12.06
CA ARG A 255 -2.09 -13.66 -10.92
C ARG A 255 -1.95 -14.38 -9.58
N GLN A 256 -2.66 -15.50 -9.38
CA GLN A 256 -2.50 -16.33 -8.18
C GLN A 256 -1.09 -16.89 -8.04
N ARG A 257 -0.48 -17.33 -9.15
CA ARG A 257 0.90 -17.82 -9.14
C ARG A 257 1.87 -16.72 -8.73
N ASP A 258 1.71 -15.52 -9.27
CA ASP A 258 2.60 -14.39 -9.00
C ASP A 258 2.56 -14.03 -7.51
N ILE A 259 1.35 -13.89 -6.95
CA ILE A 259 1.12 -13.65 -5.51
C ILE A 259 1.81 -14.74 -4.65
N HIS A 260 1.64 -16.01 -4.99
CA HIS A 260 2.26 -17.12 -4.24
C HIS A 260 3.77 -17.25 -4.46
N SER A 261 4.30 -16.70 -5.55
CA SER A 261 5.74 -16.70 -5.81
C SER A 261 6.45 -15.65 -4.96
N GLU A 262 5.80 -14.51 -4.71
CA GLU A 262 6.28 -13.45 -3.84
C GLU A 262 6.34 -13.89 -2.37
N ASP A 263 5.33 -14.63 -1.89
CA ASP A 263 5.29 -15.24 -0.55
C ASP A 263 6.45 -16.21 -0.27
N ARG A 264 7.03 -16.82 -1.32
CA ARG A 264 8.06 -17.86 -1.17
C ARG A 264 9.45 -17.29 -0.90
N PHE A 265 9.67 -16.00 -1.14
CA PHE A 265 10.92 -15.33 -0.79
C PHE A 265 10.78 -14.69 0.59
N PRO A 266 11.59 -15.07 1.61
CA PRO A 266 11.59 -14.37 2.89
C PRO A 266 11.78 -12.87 2.61
N SER A 267 10.82 -12.07 3.07
CA SER A 267 10.60 -10.71 2.57
C SER A 267 11.90 -9.93 2.51
N LYS A 268 12.36 -9.57 1.30
CA LYS A 268 13.52 -8.70 1.11
C LYS A 268 13.30 -7.28 1.65
N PHE A 269 12.10 -6.98 2.13
CA PHE A 269 11.58 -5.64 2.38
C PHE A 269 11.05 -5.44 3.81
N ASP A 270 11.16 -6.42 4.71
CA ASP A 270 10.50 -6.41 6.04
C ASP A 270 8.95 -6.31 5.99
N ILE A 271 8.37 -6.40 4.79
CA ILE A 271 6.94 -6.46 4.54
C ILE A 271 6.58 -7.92 4.26
N SER A 272 5.79 -8.54 5.13
CA SER A 272 5.43 -9.95 5.00
C SER A 272 4.61 -10.26 3.74
N PHE A 273 3.89 -9.26 3.20
CA PHE A 273 3.03 -9.43 2.02
C PHE A 273 2.71 -8.10 1.34
N VAL A 274 3.20 -7.90 0.11
CA VAL A 274 3.13 -6.60 -0.61
C VAL A 274 1.68 -6.21 -0.92
N GLN A 275 0.82 -7.17 -1.29
CA GLN A 275 -0.57 -6.86 -1.66
C GLN A 275 -1.37 -6.35 -0.45
N ARG A 276 -1.21 -6.97 0.72
CA ARG A 276 -1.89 -6.49 1.94
C ARG A 276 -1.33 -5.17 2.44
N TYR A 277 -0.05 -4.90 2.21
CA TYR A 277 0.51 -3.58 2.46
C TYR A 277 -0.13 -2.51 1.57
N LEU A 278 -0.18 -2.74 0.26
CA LEU A 278 -0.67 -1.77 -0.72
C LEU A 278 -2.18 -1.53 -0.68
N TYR A 279 -2.94 -2.56 -0.32
CA TYR A 279 -4.40 -2.56 -0.43
C TYR A 279 -5.13 -2.54 0.91
N ASN A 280 -4.42 -2.31 2.01
CA ASN A 280 -4.98 -2.30 3.36
C ASN A 280 -6.19 -1.36 3.52
N ASP A 281 -6.20 -0.23 2.79
CA ASP A 281 -7.27 0.77 2.86
C ASP A 281 -8.36 0.57 1.80
N LEU A 282 -8.29 -0.52 1.03
CA LEU A 282 -9.26 -0.87 -0.01
C LEU A 282 -10.23 -1.93 0.50
N GLU A 283 -11.34 -2.09 -0.22
CA GLU A 283 -12.35 -3.11 0.10
C GLU A 283 -11.87 -4.55 -0.13
N THR A 284 -10.78 -4.74 -0.88
CA THR A 284 -10.24 -6.05 -1.22
C THR A 284 -8.71 -6.02 -1.28
N ASP A 285 -8.09 -7.01 -0.66
CA ASP A 285 -6.65 -7.27 -0.74
C ASP A 285 -6.22 -7.82 -2.11
N PHE A 286 -7.19 -8.26 -2.93
CA PHE A 286 -6.94 -8.93 -4.21
C PHE A 286 -7.82 -8.35 -5.34
N PRO A 287 -7.58 -7.10 -5.75
CA PRO A 287 -8.43 -6.38 -6.71
C PRO A 287 -8.58 -7.11 -8.04
N VAL A 288 -7.48 -7.60 -8.62
CA VAL A 288 -7.49 -8.33 -9.90
C VAL A 288 -8.26 -9.65 -9.79
N LEU A 289 -8.07 -10.41 -8.71
CA LEU A 289 -8.79 -11.68 -8.53
C LEU A 289 -10.29 -11.44 -8.33
N THR A 290 -10.64 -10.43 -7.55
CA THR A 290 -12.04 -10.03 -7.29
C THR A 290 -12.74 -9.65 -8.59
N THR A 291 -12.16 -8.70 -9.35
CA THR A 291 -12.72 -8.25 -10.62
C THR A 291 -12.76 -9.39 -11.66
N GLY A 292 -11.70 -10.18 -11.77
CA GLY A 292 -11.64 -11.27 -12.72
C GLY A 292 -12.65 -12.39 -12.43
N LEU A 293 -12.87 -12.74 -11.16
CA LEU A 293 -13.89 -13.72 -10.77
C LEU A 293 -15.31 -13.23 -11.09
N GLN A 294 -15.61 -11.96 -10.83
CA GLN A 294 -16.89 -11.36 -11.19
C GLN A 294 -17.14 -11.41 -12.70
N LEU A 295 -16.13 -11.07 -13.50
CA LEU A 295 -16.21 -11.18 -14.95
C LEU A 295 -16.40 -12.64 -15.41
N TYR A 296 -15.67 -13.58 -14.80
CA TYR A 296 -15.81 -15.00 -15.09
C TYR A 296 -17.23 -15.50 -14.82
N SER A 297 -17.83 -15.14 -13.68
CA SER A 297 -19.22 -15.48 -13.37
C SER A 297 -20.21 -14.86 -14.35
N ARG A 298 -19.97 -13.62 -14.83
CA ARG A 298 -20.79 -12.99 -15.86
C ARG A 298 -20.71 -13.75 -17.19
N LEU A 299 -19.52 -14.23 -17.57
CA LEU A 299 -19.33 -15.08 -18.75
C LEU A 299 -20.06 -16.43 -18.63
N GLU A 300 -20.09 -17.04 -17.44
CA GLU A 300 -20.85 -18.29 -17.20
C GLU A 300 -22.36 -18.11 -17.33
N VAL A 301 -22.89 -16.98 -16.85
CA VAL A 301 -24.30 -16.63 -17.06
C VAL A 301 -24.58 -16.45 -18.55
N ARG A 302 -23.70 -15.75 -19.27
CA ARG A 302 -23.84 -15.53 -20.71
C ARG A 302 -23.78 -16.84 -21.50
N GLN A 303 -22.85 -17.73 -21.18
CA GLN A 303 -22.72 -19.04 -21.82
C GLN A 303 -24.00 -19.87 -21.66
N ARG A 304 -24.57 -19.90 -20.45
CA ARG A 304 -25.83 -20.61 -20.19
C ARG A 304 -26.96 -20.07 -21.06
N ALA A 305 -27.11 -18.75 -21.15
CA ALA A 305 -28.13 -18.14 -22.00
C ALA A 305 -27.98 -18.52 -23.48
N VAL A 306 -26.74 -18.63 -23.99
CA VAL A 306 -26.47 -19.05 -25.37
C VAL A 306 -26.79 -20.53 -25.58
N HIS A 307 -26.37 -21.40 -24.66
CA HIS A 307 -26.68 -22.84 -24.75
C HIS A 307 -28.19 -23.10 -24.68
N ASP A 308 -28.91 -22.37 -23.82
CA ASP A 308 -30.36 -22.46 -23.73
C ASP A 308 -30.99 -22.07 -25.07
N GLU A 309 -30.61 -20.93 -25.65
CA GLU A 309 -31.13 -20.47 -26.94
C GLU A 309 -30.81 -21.43 -28.11
N ILE A 310 -29.63 -22.06 -28.12
CA ILE A 310 -29.26 -23.11 -29.09
C ILE A 310 -30.15 -24.34 -28.92
N THR A 311 -30.45 -24.73 -27.67
CA THR A 311 -31.21 -25.96 -27.37
C THR A 311 -32.70 -25.82 -27.71
N TYR A 312 -33.25 -24.61 -27.55
CA TYR A 312 -34.68 -24.34 -27.78
C TYR A 312 -35.03 -24.01 -29.24
N ARG A 313 -34.05 -23.85 -30.13
CA ARG A 313 -34.24 -23.58 -31.57
C ARG A 313 -34.05 -24.81 -32.45
#